data_AF-A0A0D0SXB1-F1
#
_entry.id   AF-A0A0D0SXB1-F1
#
_cell.length_a   1.000
_cell.length_b   1.000
_cell.length_c   1.000
_cell.angle_alpha   90.00
_cell.angle_beta   90.00
_cell.angle_gamma   90.00
#
_symmetry.space_group_name_H-M   'P 1'
#
loop_
_entity.id
_entity.type
_entity.pdbx_description
1 polymer ?
#
loop_
_entity_poly.entity_id
_entity_poly.type
_entity_poly.pdbx_seq_one_letter_code
_entity_poly.pdbx_strand_id
1 'polypeptide(L)'
;MASATLETQVNHYTASPSSSHGSRTPSLHQPEMSRRSSMSAGHPHSFKQVDTTQIGKERPGHQRSLTGSYFPSQKGEIVEMPGEWPIGDELTWREGKKAMEIDKENPQDVANTIVRHVNTSLGRQVYNVDEVAAYQATALSVRDQLLDYHTAKSPKRIYYLSIEWLIGRSLDNAVLNLGMRNVYEEANRRLGFNFEDLLNEERDAGLGNGGLGRLAACYIDSMATLNLPGWGYGLRYNYGIFKQLISNSGEQLEAPDPWLDRENPWEIARLDVTYPIRFYGRVDSIPNSDRAVWSGGMECLAEAYDTPIPGYGTKNCANIRLWSAKPVQGFDLNSFNAGNYEASVAASSEVENITRVLYPNDNMYAGKKLRMMQQYLWVSASLQDILRRFSKLDLSWTELPDYVCIQMNDTHPTLAIPELMRILIDEEKLDYNTAWKITQKVFAYTNHTVLPEALERWQLDLIEELLPRHLQIIYRINFEFLGLVAKRWPGDMDRIRRMSIIEEGSPKYVRMAYLAIVSSFKRLCRV
;
A
#
# COMPACT_ATOMS: atom_id res chain seq x y z
N MET A 1 50.06 18.70 -31.57
CA MET A 1 51.23 19.60 -31.61
C MET A 1 50.83 20.91 -30.97
N ALA A 2 51.68 21.46 -30.10
CA ALA A 2 51.52 22.80 -29.54
C ALA A 2 51.77 23.89 -30.59
N SER A 3 51.15 25.06 -30.39
CA SER A 3 51.48 26.43 -30.84
C SER A 3 50.15 27.22 -30.97
N ALA A 4 49.96 28.51 -30.71
CA ALA A 4 50.59 29.59 -29.95
C ALA A 4 49.61 30.79 -30.06
N THR A 5 49.50 31.58 -28.98
CA THR A 5 49.15 33.03 -28.82
C THR A 5 48.79 33.93 -30.02
N LEU A 6 47.75 34.76 -29.86
CA LEU A 6 47.72 36.26 -29.89
C LEU A 6 46.26 36.80 -29.91
N GLU A 7 45.80 37.50 -28.86
CA GLU A 7 45.54 38.97 -28.77
C GLU A 7 44.41 39.54 -29.65
N THR A 8 43.23 39.79 -29.05
CA THR A 8 42.59 41.09 -28.68
C THR A 8 42.09 41.99 -29.81
N GLN A 9 40.77 42.24 -29.83
CA GLN A 9 40.22 43.58 -30.02
C GLN A 9 38.87 43.74 -29.30
N VAL A 10 38.81 44.82 -28.51
CA VAL A 10 37.70 45.33 -27.70
C VAL A 10 36.88 46.28 -28.56
N ASN A 11 35.55 46.33 -28.36
CA ASN A 11 34.81 47.58 -28.57
C ASN A 11 33.69 47.75 -27.55
N HIS A 12 33.77 48.88 -26.85
CA HIS A 12 32.86 49.44 -25.87
C HIS A 12 31.57 49.95 -26.51
N TYR A 13 30.45 49.88 -25.78
CA TYR A 13 29.45 50.96 -25.81
C TYR A 13 28.99 51.30 -24.40
N THR A 14 29.20 52.57 -24.05
CA THR A 14 28.88 53.25 -22.80
C THR A 14 27.47 53.84 -22.82
N ALA A 15 26.98 54.10 -21.60
CA ALA A 15 25.63 54.51 -21.22
C ALA A 15 25.19 55.94 -21.60
N SER A 16 23.86 56.14 -21.65
CA SER A 16 22.94 57.19 -21.08
C SER A 16 23.49 58.59 -20.71
N PRO A 17 22.70 59.71 -20.63
CA PRO A 17 21.34 59.78 -20.04
C PRO A 17 20.37 60.94 -20.46
N SER A 18 19.20 60.96 -19.77
CA SER A 18 18.35 62.11 -19.36
C SER A 18 17.32 62.67 -20.39
N SER A 19 16.08 63.07 -20.05
CA SER A 19 15.43 63.36 -18.76
C SER A 19 13.87 63.41 -18.85
N SER A 20 13.24 62.91 -17.78
CA SER A 20 12.12 63.47 -16.99
C SER A 20 10.69 63.72 -17.51
N HIS A 21 9.76 63.20 -16.68
CA HIS A 21 8.44 63.71 -16.26
C HIS A 21 7.17 63.21 -16.98
N GLY A 22 6.24 62.71 -16.16
CA GLY A 22 4.80 62.80 -16.43
C GLY A 22 3.98 61.57 -16.09
N SER A 23 3.29 61.61 -14.95
CA SER A 23 2.26 60.67 -14.51
C SER A 23 1.04 60.55 -15.45
N ARG A 24 0.44 59.34 -15.53
CA ARG A 24 -1.02 59.02 -15.41
C ARG A 24 -1.49 57.88 -16.35
N THR A 25 -2.39 57.07 -15.81
CA THR A 25 -3.25 56.02 -16.43
C THR A 25 -4.05 56.51 -17.64
N PRO A 26 -4.43 55.60 -18.57
CA PRO A 26 -5.85 55.21 -18.73
C PRO A 26 -6.04 53.72 -19.16
N SER A 27 -7.01 52.98 -18.61
CA SER A 27 -8.40 52.84 -19.10
C SER A 27 -8.51 52.33 -20.55
N LEU A 28 -8.81 51.04 -20.72
CA LEU A 28 -9.13 50.41 -22.00
C LEU A 28 -10.65 50.39 -22.20
N HIS A 29 -11.11 51.24 -23.13
CA HIS A 29 -12.44 51.19 -23.75
C HIS A 29 -12.46 50.19 -24.91
N GLN A 30 -13.55 49.42 -25.01
CA GLN A 30 -13.89 48.60 -26.18
C GLN A 30 -14.27 49.46 -27.39
N PRO A 31 -14.13 48.92 -28.61
CA PRO A 31 -15.02 49.23 -29.72
C PRO A 31 -15.76 48.01 -30.29
N GLU A 32 -16.91 48.30 -30.88
CA GLU A 32 -18.04 47.44 -31.24
C GLU A 32 -17.95 46.69 -32.58
N MET A 33 -18.68 45.56 -32.59
CA MET A 33 -19.56 45.00 -33.64
C MET A 33 -19.05 44.61 -35.05
N SER A 34 -19.31 43.34 -35.40
CA SER A 34 -19.78 42.97 -36.73
C SER A 34 -20.84 41.86 -36.64
N ARG A 35 -22.07 42.23 -37.01
CA ARG A 35 -23.24 41.36 -37.20
C ARG A 35 -23.14 40.68 -38.57
N ARG A 36 -23.28 39.36 -38.62
CA ARG A 36 -23.96 38.68 -39.74
C ARG A 36 -24.95 37.66 -39.19
N SER A 37 -26.22 38.02 -39.33
CA SER A 37 -27.41 37.21 -39.16
C SER A 37 -27.81 36.58 -40.49
N SER A 38 -28.13 35.29 -40.49
CA SER A 38 -29.01 34.67 -41.48
C SER A 38 -30.12 33.91 -40.75
N MET A 39 -31.35 34.24 -41.12
CA MET A 39 -32.60 33.82 -40.48
C MET A 39 -32.97 32.36 -40.78
N SER A 40 -33.62 31.68 -39.82
CA SER A 40 -34.77 30.82 -40.10
C SER A 40 -35.61 30.60 -38.83
N ALA A 41 -36.93 30.70 -39.00
CA ALA A 41 -37.97 30.75 -37.98
C ALA A 41 -38.22 29.42 -37.23
N GLY A 42 -38.74 29.49 -36.00
CA GLY A 42 -39.30 28.32 -35.30
C GLY A 42 -39.67 28.53 -33.81
N HIS A 43 -40.96 28.79 -33.56
CA HIS A 43 -41.76 28.56 -32.33
C HIS A 43 -41.49 29.30 -30.99
N PRO A 44 -42.55 29.78 -30.29
CA PRO A 44 -42.44 30.35 -28.95
C PRO A 44 -42.68 29.27 -27.90
N HIS A 45 -41.62 28.61 -27.42
CA HIS A 45 -41.73 27.82 -26.19
C HIS A 45 -40.50 27.99 -25.30
N SER A 46 -40.78 28.43 -24.07
CA SER A 46 -39.95 28.25 -22.87
C SER A 46 -38.62 29.00 -22.85
N PHE A 47 -38.66 30.28 -22.47
CA PHE A 47 -37.61 30.77 -21.57
C PHE A 47 -37.78 29.96 -20.28
N LYS A 48 -36.92 28.97 -20.04
CA LYS A 48 -36.79 28.36 -18.71
C LYS A 48 -36.47 29.49 -17.74
N GLN A 49 -37.45 29.91 -16.95
CA GLN A 49 -37.21 30.68 -15.73
C GLN A 49 -36.11 29.94 -14.97
N VAL A 50 -34.97 30.59 -14.78
CA VAL A 50 -33.94 30.07 -13.88
C VAL A 50 -34.60 30.04 -12.50
N ASP A 51 -34.84 28.84 -12.00
CA ASP A 51 -35.44 28.63 -10.70
C ASP A 51 -34.48 29.14 -9.62
N THR A 52 -34.69 30.39 -9.19
CA THR A 52 -33.87 31.05 -8.17
C THR A 52 -34.00 30.38 -6.80
N THR A 53 -34.96 29.46 -6.61
CA THR A 53 -35.12 28.71 -5.35
C THR A 53 -34.13 27.55 -5.19
N GLN A 54 -33.37 27.23 -6.23
CA GLN A 54 -32.28 26.25 -6.19
C GLN A 54 -30.89 26.89 -6.09
N ILE A 55 -30.79 28.22 -6.18
CA ILE A 55 -29.54 28.94 -5.96
C ILE A 55 -29.21 28.83 -4.46
N GLY A 56 -28.12 28.12 -4.13
CA GLY A 56 -27.66 27.92 -2.75
C GLY A 56 -28.17 26.66 -2.06
N LYS A 57 -28.99 25.82 -2.70
CA LYS A 57 -29.28 24.47 -2.19
C LYS A 57 -28.11 23.55 -2.55
N GLU A 58 -27.43 23.01 -1.55
CA GLU A 58 -26.44 21.95 -1.77
C GLU A 58 -27.12 20.78 -2.47
N ARG A 59 -26.59 20.39 -3.63
CA ARG A 59 -27.06 19.19 -4.33
C ARG A 59 -26.77 17.99 -3.43
N PRO A 60 -27.66 16.99 -3.36
CA PRO A 60 -27.38 15.77 -2.63
C PRO A 60 -26.06 15.16 -3.16
N GLY A 61 -25.05 15.08 -2.31
CA GLY A 61 -23.76 14.49 -2.66
C GLY A 61 -23.80 12.97 -2.57
N HIS A 62 -22.97 12.28 -3.36
CA HIS A 62 -22.75 10.86 -3.20
C HIS A 62 -21.83 10.62 -1.99
N GLN A 63 -22.38 10.21 -0.84
CA GLN A 63 -21.58 9.78 0.32
C GLN A 63 -21.53 8.25 0.35
N ARG A 64 -20.35 7.66 0.08
CA ARG A 64 -20.16 6.20 -0.02
C ARG A 64 -18.83 5.77 0.57
N SER A 65 -18.77 4.51 1.04
CA SER A 65 -17.54 3.92 1.54
C SER A 65 -16.65 3.43 0.38
N LEU A 66 -15.38 3.84 0.41
CA LEU A 66 -14.37 3.60 -0.62
C LEU A 66 -14.09 2.12 -0.97
N THR A 67 -14.27 1.21 -0.02
CA THR A 67 -13.94 -0.22 -0.18
C THR A 67 -15.18 -1.12 -0.26
N GLY A 68 -16.37 -0.55 -0.51
CA GLY A 68 -17.60 -1.32 -0.74
C GLY A 68 -18.01 -2.29 0.37
N SER A 69 -17.50 -2.14 1.60
CA SER A 69 -17.73 -3.11 2.67
C SER A 69 -18.95 -2.67 3.48
N TYR A 70 -20.12 -3.14 3.04
CA TYR A 70 -21.42 -2.97 3.68
C TYR A 70 -21.59 -4.04 4.75
N PHE A 71 -21.50 -3.65 6.01
CA PHE A 71 -21.96 -4.48 7.12
C PHE A 71 -22.86 -3.60 7.98
N PRO A 72 -24.19 -3.69 7.81
CA PRO A 72 -25.10 -3.25 8.84
C PRO A 72 -24.75 -4.00 10.14
N SER A 73 -24.90 -3.32 11.27
CA SER A 73 -24.60 -3.75 12.63
C SER A 73 -25.34 -5.01 13.11
N GLN A 74 -26.10 -5.69 12.24
CA GLN A 74 -26.87 -6.88 12.59
C GLN A 74 -26.10 -8.16 12.25
N LYS A 75 -25.71 -8.85 13.32
CA LYS A 75 -25.00 -10.12 13.30
C LYS A 75 -25.81 -11.18 12.52
N GLY A 76 -25.44 -11.44 11.27
CA GLY A 76 -25.93 -12.58 10.50
C GLY A 76 -27.06 -12.32 9.50
N GLU A 77 -27.51 -11.08 9.29
CA GLU A 77 -28.49 -10.76 8.24
C GLU A 77 -27.88 -9.88 7.15
N ILE A 78 -28.14 -10.25 5.89
CA ILE A 78 -27.86 -9.39 4.74
C ILE A 78 -29.00 -8.36 4.71
N VAL A 79 -28.78 -7.17 5.27
CA VAL A 79 -29.77 -6.08 5.15
C VAL A 79 -29.61 -5.46 3.77
N GLU A 80 -30.61 -5.62 2.90
CA GLU A 80 -30.72 -4.79 1.69
C GLU A 80 -30.86 -3.33 2.11
N MET A 81 -29.86 -2.50 1.83
CA MET A 81 -29.91 -1.09 2.17
C MET A 81 -30.54 -0.29 1.02
N PRO A 82 -31.57 0.54 1.27
CA PRO A 82 -32.04 1.49 0.29
C PRO A 82 -30.89 2.45 -0.09
N GLY A 83 -30.51 2.47 -1.38
CA GLY A 83 -29.41 3.31 -1.89
C GLY A 83 -28.12 2.57 -2.30
N GLU A 84 -28.16 1.26 -2.60
CA GLU A 84 -27.00 0.54 -3.17
C GLU A 84 -26.43 1.20 -4.43
N TRP A 85 -27.28 1.84 -5.24
CA TRP A 85 -26.89 2.50 -6.49
C TRP A 85 -26.71 4.01 -6.32
N PRO A 86 -25.75 4.63 -7.03
CA PRO A 86 -25.58 6.07 -7.04
C PRO A 86 -26.91 6.79 -7.29
N ILE A 87 -27.06 7.99 -6.72
CA ILE A 87 -28.20 8.88 -6.98
C ILE A 87 -28.35 9.00 -8.51
N GLY A 88 -29.47 8.53 -9.06
CA GLY A 88 -29.68 8.43 -10.50
C GLY A 88 -30.50 7.19 -10.88
N ASP A 89 -30.50 6.87 -12.17
CA ASP A 89 -31.19 5.69 -12.70
C ASP A 89 -30.34 4.42 -12.48
N GLU A 90 -30.89 3.50 -11.69
CA GLU A 90 -30.30 2.19 -11.41
C GLU A 90 -30.22 1.30 -12.67
N LEU A 91 -31.20 1.41 -13.58
CA LEU A 91 -31.22 0.57 -14.78
C LEU A 91 -30.01 0.85 -15.66
N THR A 92 -29.63 2.12 -15.82
CA THR A 92 -28.41 2.54 -16.52
C THR A 92 -27.16 1.81 -15.98
N TRP A 93 -27.02 1.70 -14.65
CA TRP A 93 -25.89 0.99 -14.05
C TRP A 93 -25.95 -0.53 -14.29
N ARG A 94 -27.15 -1.12 -14.20
CA ARG A 94 -27.35 -2.56 -14.44
C ARG A 94 -27.05 -2.94 -15.90
N GLU A 95 -27.52 -2.14 -16.84
CA GLU A 95 -27.23 -2.32 -18.27
C GLU A 95 -25.74 -2.20 -18.57
N GLY A 96 -25.08 -1.19 -17.98
CA GLY A 96 -23.63 -1.03 -18.09
C GLY A 96 -22.85 -2.21 -17.54
N LYS A 97 -23.24 -2.76 -16.37
CA LYS A 97 -22.62 -3.98 -15.82
C LYS A 97 -22.82 -5.18 -16.72
N LYS A 98 -24.06 -5.40 -17.20
CA LYS A 98 -24.38 -6.51 -18.10
C LYS A 98 -23.62 -6.44 -19.42
N ALA A 99 -23.38 -5.24 -19.94
CA ALA A 99 -22.60 -5.04 -21.17
C ALA A 99 -21.11 -5.38 -21.02
N MET A 100 -20.60 -5.50 -19.80
CA MET A 100 -19.22 -5.94 -19.52
C MET A 100 -19.09 -7.45 -19.32
N GLU A 101 -20.20 -8.17 -19.17
CA GLU A 101 -20.19 -9.62 -19.04
C GLU A 101 -19.76 -10.26 -20.36
N ILE A 102 -18.87 -11.24 -20.29
CA ILE A 102 -18.42 -12.04 -21.43
C ILE A 102 -18.79 -13.50 -21.23
N ASP A 103 -19.04 -14.22 -22.32
CA ASP A 103 -19.05 -15.67 -22.27
C ASP A 103 -17.62 -16.18 -22.08
N LYS A 104 -17.36 -16.75 -20.89
CA LYS A 104 -16.03 -17.24 -20.50
C LYS A 104 -15.57 -18.44 -21.31
N GLU A 105 -16.46 -19.11 -22.04
CA GLU A 105 -16.13 -20.23 -22.92
C GLU A 105 -15.92 -19.79 -24.38
N ASN A 106 -16.27 -18.55 -24.73
CA ASN A 106 -16.17 -18.02 -26.09
C ASN A 106 -14.84 -17.25 -26.30
N PRO A 107 -13.90 -17.78 -27.10
CA PRO A 107 -12.64 -17.09 -27.34
C PRO A 107 -12.79 -15.76 -28.08
N GLN A 108 -13.86 -15.56 -28.85
CA GLN A 108 -14.08 -14.29 -29.54
C GLN A 108 -14.43 -13.16 -28.56
N ASP A 109 -15.20 -13.45 -27.52
CA ASP A 109 -15.57 -12.43 -26.53
C ASP A 109 -14.35 -12.02 -25.69
N VAL A 110 -13.49 -12.99 -25.34
CA VAL A 110 -12.19 -12.72 -24.72
C VAL A 110 -11.27 -11.94 -25.67
N ALA A 111 -11.22 -12.27 -26.96
CA ALA A 111 -10.44 -11.51 -27.92
C ALA A 111 -10.93 -10.04 -28.02
N ASN A 112 -12.24 -9.81 -27.93
CA ASN A 112 -12.82 -8.48 -27.96
C ASN A 112 -12.40 -7.66 -26.73
N THR A 113 -12.30 -8.26 -25.53
CA THR A 113 -11.82 -7.55 -24.32
C THR A 113 -10.34 -7.21 -24.42
N ILE A 114 -9.51 -8.11 -24.97
CA ILE A 114 -8.08 -7.83 -25.22
C ILE A 114 -7.94 -6.65 -26.20
N VAL A 115 -8.64 -6.68 -27.34
CA VAL A 115 -8.63 -5.59 -28.33
C VAL A 115 -9.14 -4.28 -27.73
N ARG A 116 -10.13 -4.34 -26.83
CA ARG A 116 -10.60 -3.16 -26.09
C ARG A 116 -9.44 -2.55 -25.28
N HIS A 117 -8.70 -3.33 -24.49
CA HIS A 117 -7.58 -2.80 -23.70
C HIS A 117 -6.41 -2.30 -24.56
N VAL A 118 -6.12 -2.94 -25.70
CA VAL A 118 -5.17 -2.41 -26.69
C VAL A 118 -5.56 -0.98 -27.07
N ASN A 119 -6.83 -0.75 -27.42
CA ASN A 119 -7.29 0.54 -27.93
C ASN A 119 -7.49 1.59 -26.81
N THR A 120 -8.06 1.21 -25.68
CA THR A 120 -8.53 2.16 -24.66
C THR A 120 -7.57 2.33 -23.49
N SER A 121 -6.99 1.24 -22.99
CA SER A 121 -6.06 1.28 -21.85
C SER A 121 -4.64 1.63 -22.30
N LEU A 122 -4.16 0.99 -23.37
CA LEU A 122 -2.80 1.20 -23.87
C LEU A 122 -2.69 2.31 -24.92
N GLY A 123 -3.83 2.78 -25.45
CA GLY A 123 -3.85 3.80 -26.50
C GLY A 123 -3.16 3.38 -27.80
N ARG A 124 -3.10 2.07 -28.08
CA ARG A 124 -2.47 1.49 -29.28
C ARG A 124 -3.51 1.09 -30.33
N GLN A 125 -3.06 0.73 -31.52
CA GLN A 125 -3.87 0.27 -32.65
C GLN A 125 -3.26 -0.98 -33.27
N VAL A 126 -4.04 -1.73 -34.06
CA VAL A 126 -3.65 -3.04 -34.62
C VAL A 126 -2.26 -3.05 -35.29
N TYR A 127 -1.84 -1.97 -35.94
CA TYR A 127 -0.56 -1.90 -36.65
C TYR A 127 0.66 -1.58 -35.77
N ASN A 128 0.49 -1.24 -34.48
CA ASN A 128 1.59 -0.93 -33.56
C ASN A 128 1.54 -1.72 -32.23
N VAL A 129 0.78 -2.82 -32.19
CA VAL A 129 0.80 -3.77 -31.07
C VAL A 129 2.03 -4.67 -31.22
N ASP A 130 2.91 -4.62 -30.24
CA ASP A 130 4.01 -5.56 -30.03
C ASP A 130 3.62 -6.61 -28.97
N GLU A 131 4.49 -7.58 -28.73
CA GLU A 131 4.28 -8.65 -27.75
C GLU A 131 4.08 -8.10 -26.33
N VAL A 132 4.79 -7.02 -25.97
CA VAL A 132 4.65 -6.35 -24.67
C VAL A 132 3.24 -5.78 -24.50
N ALA A 133 2.75 -5.05 -25.50
CA ALA A 133 1.41 -4.48 -25.46
C ALA A 133 0.33 -5.56 -25.53
N ALA A 134 0.54 -6.63 -26.29
CA ALA A 134 -0.35 -7.79 -26.30
C ALA A 134 -0.43 -8.44 -24.91
N TYR A 135 0.71 -8.70 -24.27
CA TYR A 135 0.78 -9.18 -22.89
C TYR A 135 0.02 -8.27 -21.93
N GLN A 136 0.28 -6.96 -21.95
CA GLN A 136 -0.37 -6.01 -21.05
C GLN A 136 -1.89 -5.98 -21.25
N ALA A 137 -2.35 -5.97 -22.51
CA ALA A 137 -3.78 -5.99 -22.81
C ALA A 137 -4.45 -7.31 -22.37
N THR A 138 -3.76 -8.44 -22.55
CA THR A 138 -4.21 -9.75 -22.08
C THR A 138 -4.29 -9.80 -20.56
N ALA A 139 -3.26 -9.34 -19.84
CA ALA A 139 -3.25 -9.27 -18.39
C ALA A 139 -4.37 -8.37 -17.83
N LEU A 140 -4.62 -7.21 -18.45
CA LEU A 140 -5.74 -6.33 -18.09
C LEU A 140 -7.10 -7.01 -18.31
N SER A 141 -7.27 -7.71 -19.44
CA SER A 141 -8.47 -8.51 -19.71
C SER A 141 -8.69 -9.61 -18.66
N VAL A 142 -7.63 -10.28 -18.22
CA VAL A 142 -7.70 -11.29 -17.15
C VAL A 142 -8.06 -10.63 -15.82
N ARG A 143 -7.44 -9.49 -15.50
CA ARG A 143 -7.74 -8.73 -14.27
C ARG A 143 -9.20 -8.34 -14.19
N ASP A 144 -9.83 -7.92 -15.29
CA ASP A 144 -11.26 -7.59 -15.30
C ASP A 144 -12.12 -8.77 -14.81
N GLN A 145 -11.72 -10.01 -15.08
CA GLN A 145 -12.41 -11.21 -14.61
C GLN A 145 -12.23 -11.49 -13.11
N LEU A 146 -11.23 -10.88 -12.47
CA LEU A 146 -10.90 -11.07 -11.05
C LEU A 146 -11.65 -10.09 -10.12
N LEU A 147 -12.14 -8.97 -10.64
CA LEU A 147 -12.63 -7.84 -9.83
C LEU A 147 -14.10 -7.91 -9.42
N ASP A 148 -14.83 -8.93 -9.85
CA ASP A 148 -16.27 -9.06 -9.60
C ASP A 148 -16.62 -9.69 -8.22
N TYR A 149 -15.63 -9.85 -7.32
CA TYR A 149 -15.80 -10.66 -6.11
C TYR A 149 -15.62 -9.85 -4.81
N HIS A 150 -16.74 -9.49 -4.19
CA HIS A 150 -16.78 -8.88 -2.86
C HIS A 150 -17.63 -9.72 -1.89
N THR A 151 -17.12 -9.87 -0.66
CA THR A 151 -17.76 -10.66 0.39
C THR A 151 -18.96 -9.91 0.97
N ALA A 152 -20.18 -10.41 0.75
CA ALA A 152 -21.43 -9.88 1.30
C ALA A 152 -21.69 -10.25 2.79
N LYS A 153 -20.72 -10.89 3.46
CA LYS A 153 -20.83 -11.36 4.84
C LYS A 153 -19.70 -10.80 5.71
N SER A 154 -19.93 -10.71 7.02
CA SER A 154 -18.97 -10.26 8.04
C SER A 154 -18.25 -11.44 8.74
N PRO A 155 -17.49 -12.32 8.06
CA PRO A 155 -16.80 -13.40 8.75
C PRO A 155 -15.61 -12.87 9.54
N LYS A 156 -15.10 -13.69 10.47
CA LYS A 156 -13.76 -13.52 11.00
C LYS A 156 -12.74 -13.57 9.86
N ARG A 157 -11.87 -12.56 9.76
CA ARG A 157 -10.87 -12.44 8.70
C ARG A 157 -9.48 -12.80 9.20
N ILE A 158 -8.68 -13.34 8.29
CA ILE A 158 -7.27 -13.65 8.53
C ILE A 158 -6.44 -12.59 7.82
N TYR A 159 -5.53 -11.95 8.54
CA TYR A 159 -4.57 -11.00 7.99
C TYR A 159 -3.17 -11.58 8.13
N TYR A 160 -2.54 -11.88 7.01
CA TYR A 160 -1.21 -12.46 6.95
C TYR A 160 -0.18 -11.36 6.72
N LEU A 161 0.63 -11.11 7.74
CA LEU A 161 1.68 -10.09 7.69
C LEU A 161 3.01 -10.76 7.28
N SER A 162 3.44 -10.54 6.03
CA SER A 162 4.77 -10.89 5.53
C SER A 162 5.52 -9.69 4.95
N ILE A 163 6.81 -9.56 5.28
CA ILE A 163 7.69 -8.54 4.69
C ILE A 163 8.09 -8.87 3.25
N GLU A 164 7.93 -10.13 2.84
CA GLU A 164 8.19 -10.61 1.49
C GLU A 164 7.05 -11.48 0.93
N TRP A 165 6.85 -11.37 -0.38
CA TRP A 165 5.84 -12.08 -1.17
C TRP A 165 6.44 -12.52 -2.51
N LEU A 166 6.80 -13.80 -2.63
CA LEU A 166 7.39 -14.32 -3.88
C LEU A 166 6.27 -14.91 -4.76
N ILE A 167 5.49 -14.01 -5.38
CA ILE A 167 4.31 -14.36 -6.19
C ILE A 167 4.75 -14.98 -7.52
N GLY A 168 5.80 -14.44 -8.12
CA GLY A 168 6.28 -14.79 -9.46
C GLY A 168 5.48 -14.08 -10.55
N ARG A 169 5.32 -14.73 -11.71
CA ARG A 169 4.47 -14.30 -12.81
C ARG A 169 3.01 -14.68 -12.56
N SER A 170 2.08 -13.77 -12.82
CA SER A 170 0.67 -13.91 -12.44
C SER A 170 -0.25 -14.34 -13.59
N LEU A 171 0.12 -14.10 -14.85
CA LEU A 171 -0.77 -14.34 -15.99
C LEU A 171 -1.22 -15.79 -16.10
N ASP A 172 -0.27 -16.71 -16.15
CA ASP A 172 -0.56 -18.14 -16.30
C ASP A 172 -1.34 -18.67 -15.09
N ASN A 173 -0.93 -18.31 -13.88
CA ASN A 173 -1.62 -18.68 -12.64
C ASN A 173 -3.07 -18.18 -12.64
N ALA A 174 -3.32 -16.93 -13.04
CA ALA A 174 -4.64 -16.34 -13.04
C ALA A 174 -5.59 -17.03 -14.03
N VAL A 175 -5.16 -17.26 -15.28
CA VAL A 175 -6.00 -17.93 -16.27
C VAL A 175 -6.23 -19.41 -15.94
N LEU A 176 -5.27 -20.07 -15.27
CA LEU A 176 -5.42 -21.44 -14.77
C LEU A 176 -6.46 -21.51 -13.65
N ASN A 177 -6.35 -20.64 -12.64
CA ASN A 177 -7.29 -20.62 -11.51
C ASN A 177 -8.71 -20.23 -11.93
N LEU A 178 -8.86 -19.40 -12.98
CA LEU A 178 -10.13 -19.07 -13.61
C LEU A 178 -10.71 -20.20 -14.49
N GLY A 179 -9.92 -21.23 -14.83
CA GLY A 179 -10.31 -22.27 -15.78
C GLY A 179 -10.40 -21.77 -17.23
N MET A 180 -9.76 -20.64 -17.55
CA MET A 180 -9.86 -19.96 -18.85
C MET A 180 -8.58 -20.07 -19.70
N ARG A 181 -7.58 -20.85 -19.27
CA ARG A 181 -6.27 -20.98 -19.95
C ARG A 181 -6.40 -21.26 -21.45
N ASN A 182 -7.18 -22.27 -21.83
CA ASN A 182 -7.37 -22.64 -23.24
C ASN A 182 -8.12 -21.57 -24.04
N VAL A 183 -9.06 -20.86 -23.40
CA VAL A 183 -9.86 -19.81 -24.04
C VAL A 183 -8.99 -18.59 -24.32
N TYR A 184 -8.15 -18.19 -23.37
CA TYR A 184 -7.16 -17.12 -23.56
C TYR A 184 -6.10 -17.48 -24.60
N GLU A 185 -5.64 -18.73 -24.63
CA GLU A 185 -4.70 -19.19 -25.65
C GLU A 185 -5.31 -19.07 -27.05
N GLU A 186 -6.53 -19.59 -27.24
CA GLU A 186 -7.25 -19.50 -28.51
C GLU A 186 -7.56 -18.05 -28.91
N ALA A 187 -7.94 -17.19 -27.96
CA ALA A 187 -8.21 -15.78 -28.20
C ALA A 187 -6.95 -15.04 -28.70
N ASN A 188 -5.82 -15.20 -28.02
CA ASN A 188 -4.55 -14.59 -28.44
C ASN A 188 -4.08 -15.15 -29.79
N ARG A 189 -4.25 -16.45 -30.03
CA ARG A 189 -3.94 -17.09 -31.32
C ARG A 189 -4.73 -16.47 -32.47
N ARG A 190 -6.02 -16.16 -32.27
CA ARG A 190 -6.85 -15.46 -33.27
C ARG A 190 -6.39 -14.03 -33.53
N LEU A 191 -5.82 -13.37 -32.52
CA LEU A 191 -5.24 -12.03 -32.63
C LEU A 191 -3.83 -12.04 -33.24
N GLY A 192 -3.26 -13.22 -33.50
CA GLY A 192 -1.94 -13.38 -34.13
C GLY A 192 -0.78 -13.51 -33.15
N PHE A 193 -1.04 -13.72 -31.85
CA PHE A 193 -0.01 -13.87 -30.82
C PHE A 193 0.01 -15.28 -30.26
N ASN A 194 1.20 -15.83 -30.05
CA ASN A 194 1.40 -17.07 -29.31
C ASN A 194 1.37 -16.78 -27.81
N PHE A 195 0.54 -17.50 -27.06
CA PHE A 195 0.34 -17.23 -25.64
C PHE A 195 1.60 -17.45 -24.80
N GLU A 196 2.44 -18.43 -25.15
CA GLU A 196 3.70 -18.69 -24.44
C GLU A 196 4.69 -17.52 -24.57
N ASP A 197 4.72 -16.83 -25.71
CA ASP A 197 5.56 -15.67 -25.91
C ASP A 197 5.08 -14.51 -25.00
N LEU A 198 3.76 -14.35 -24.86
CA LEU A 198 3.18 -13.36 -23.94
C LEU A 198 3.49 -13.67 -22.47
N LEU A 199 3.55 -14.95 -22.07
CA LEU A 199 3.95 -15.35 -20.72
C LEU A 199 5.42 -14.98 -20.41
N ASN A 200 6.28 -14.96 -21.42
CA ASN A 200 7.70 -14.62 -21.28
C ASN A 200 7.94 -13.10 -21.20
N GLU A 201 7.00 -12.28 -21.66
CA GLU A 201 7.05 -10.82 -21.49
C GLU A 201 6.75 -10.36 -20.05
N GLU A 202 6.07 -11.20 -19.26
CA GLU A 202 5.79 -10.91 -17.86
C GLU A 202 7.06 -10.99 -17.01
N ARG A 203 7.32 -9.93 -16.23
CA ARG A 203 8.38 -9.94 -15.20
C ARG A 203 7.83 -10.47 -13.89
N ASP A 204 8.62 -11.28 -13.21
CA ASP A 204 8.35 -11.68 -11.82
C ASP A 204 8.21 -10.44 -10.93
N ALA A 205 7.21 -10.46 -10.03
CA ALA A 205 7.05 -9.37 -9.07
C ALA A 205 8.18 -9.38 -8.04
N GLY A 206 9.01 -8.34 -8.04
CA GLY A 206 10.13 -8.11 -7.12
C GLY A 206 9.67 -7.78 -5.69
N LEU A 207 8.87 -8.65 -5.08
CA LEU A 207 8.23 -8.43 -3.78
C LEU A 207 8.72 -9.39 -2.68
N GLY A 208 9.59 -10.34 -3.02
CA GLY A 208 10.16 -11.30 -2.09
C GLY A 208 11.43 -11.93 -2.62
N ASN A 209 12.15 -12.65 -1.74
CA ASN A 209 13.43 -13.26 -2.09
C ASN A 209 13.43 -14.77 -1.84
N GLY A 210 13.12 -15.20 -0.62
CA GLY A 210 13.38 -16.56 -0.17
C GLY A 210 12.16 -17.45 -0.05
N GLY A 211 12.38 -18.60 0.61
CA GLY A 211 11.33 -19.56 0.94
C GLY A 211 10.26 -19.01 1.89
N LEU A 212 10.58 -18.00 2.71
CA LEU A 212 9.62 -17.33 3.59
C LEU A 212 8.56 -16.56 2.76
N GLY A 213 8.99 -15.86 1.71
CA GLY A 213 8.13 -15.13 0.78
C GLY A 213 7.36 -16.05 -0.15
N ARG A 214 7.97 -17.16 -0.61
CA ARG A 214 7.25 -18.16 -1.40
C ARG A 214 6.21 -18.89 -0.56
N LEU A 215 6.49 -19.13 0.71
CA LEU A 215 5.51 -19.69 1.63
C LEU A 215 4.29 -18.77 1.78
N ALA A 216 4.51 -17.47 1.98
CA ALA A 216 3.43 -16.49 2.07
C ALA A 216 2.56 -16.50 0.80
N ALA A 217 3.19 -16.54 -0.38
CA ALA A 217 2.49 -16.63 -1.67
C ALA A 217 1.65 -17.92 -1.81
N CYS A 218 2.20 -19.09 -1.45
CA CYS A 218 1.45 -20.34 -1.47
C CYS A 218 0.27 -20.33 -0.48
N TYR A 219 0.42 -19.70 0.68
CA TYR A 219 -0.65 -19.60 1.68
C TYR A 219 -1.81 -18.73 1.22
N ILE A 220 -1.55 -17.59 0.56
CA ILE A 220 -2.64 -16.73 0.08
C ILE A 220 -3.40 -17.36 -1.10
N ASP A 221 -2.72 -18.07 -2.00
CA ASP A 221 -3.37 -18.90 -3.04
C ASP A 221 -4.23 -20.01 -2.43
N SER A 222 -3.71 -20.72 -1.41
CA SER A 222 -4.47 -21.74 -0.69
C SER A 222 -5.67 -21.15 0.07
N MET A 223 -5.51 -19.97 0.69
CA MET A 223 -6.62 -19.27 1.35
C MET A 223 -7.71 -18.87 0.35
N ALA A 224 -7.31 -18.39 -0.84
CA ALA A 224 -8.24 -18.08 -1.92
C ALA A 224 -9.02 -19.34 -2.34
N THR A 225 -8.31 -20.42 -2.65
CA THR A 225 -8.86 -21.72 -3.08
C THR A 225 -9.81 -22.34 -2.04
N LEU A 226 -9.45 -22.27 -0.75
CA LEU A 226 -10.26 -22.81 0.34
C LEU A 226 -11.43 -21.89 0.76
N ASN A 227 -11.67 -20.80 0.05
CA ASN A 227 -12.71 -19.81 0.37
C ASN A 227 -12.54 -19.20 1.77
N LEU A 228 -11.30 -19.11 2.26
CA LEU A 228 -11.00 -18.45 3.52
C LEU A 228 -10.95 -16.94 3.31
N PRO A 229 -11.55 -16.13 4.20
CA PRO A 229 -11.51 -14.67 4.13
C PRO A 229 -10.14 -14.14 4.59
N GLY A 230 -9.12 -14.41 3.79
CA GLY A 230 -7.72 -14.10 4.05
C GLY A 230 -7.20 -12.95 3.18
N TRP A 231 -6.46 -12.03 3.80
CA TRP A 231 -5.76 -10.93 3.13
C TRP A 231 -4.27 -10.97 3.48
N GLY A 232 -3.42 -10.75 2.49
CA GLY A 232 -1.99 -10.50 2.69
C GLY A 232 -1.71 -9.01 2.83
N TYR A 233 -0.74 -8.65 3.66
CA TYR A 233 -0.16 -7.31 3.65
C TYR A 233 1.36 -7.36 3.51
N GLY A 234 1.92 -6.42 2.76
CA GLY A 234 3.37 -6.26 2.57
C GLY A 234 3.76 -4.84 2.15
N LEU A 235 5.01 -4.67 1.73
CA LEU A 235 5.51 -3.45 1.11
C LEU A 235 5.60 -3.61 -0.41
N ARG A 236 5.36 -2.52 -1.14
CA ARG A 236 5.54 -2.46 -2.59
C ARG A 236 6.96 -2.01 -2.92
N TYR A 237 7.90 -2.96 -3.04
CA TYR A 237 9.29 -2.62 -3.35
C TYR A 237 9.47 -2.24 -4.81
N ASN A 238 10.13 -1.10 -5.07
CA ASN A 238 10.37 -0.64 -6.44
C ASN A 238 11.37 -1.52 -7.20
N TYR A 239 12.38 -2.06 -6.51
CA TYR A 239 13.54 -2.71 -7.14
C TYR A 239 13.85 -4.12 -6.62
N GLY A 240 12.89 -4.76 -5.95
CA GLY A 240 13.10 -6.08 -5.35
C GLY A 240 14.28 -6.11 -4.38
N ILE A 241 15.02 -7.23 -4.38
CA ILE A 241 16.29 -7.35 -3.64
C ILE A 241 17.47 -6.92 -4.53
N PHE A 242 17.68 -7.65 -5.64
CA PHE A 242 18.56 -7.33 -6.75
C PHE A 242 18.32 -8.34 -7.88
N LYS A 243 18.72 -7.98 -9.11
CA LYS A 243 18.89 -8.88 -10.24
C LYS A 243 20.33 -9.36 -10.29
N GLN A 244 20.52 -10.68 -10.22
CA GLN A 244 21.84 -11.30 -10.34
C GLN A 244 22.29 -11.28 -11.80
N LEU A 245 23.48 -10.75 -12.05
CA LEU A 245 24.20 -10.87 -13.32
C LEU A 245 25.51 -11.62 -13.07
N ILE A 246 25.97 -12.38 -14.06
CA ILE A 246 27.27 -13.07 -13.99
C ILE A 246 28.23 -12.35 -14.93
N SER A 247 29.32 -11.85 -14.37
CA SER A 247 30.38 -11.17 -15.12
C SER A 247 31.14 -12.16 -16.02
N ASN A 248 31.92 -11.63 -16.96
CA ASN A 248 32.78 -12.43 -17.82
C ASN A 248 33.85 -13.24 -17.05
N SER A 249 34.21 -12.80 -15.83
CA SER A 249 35.12 -13.51 -14.92
C SER A 249 34.43 -14.60 -14.08
N GLY A 250 33.10 -14.72 -14.14
CA GLY A 250 32.31 -15.67 -13.35
C GLY A 250 31.86 -15.14 -11.99
N GLU A 251 32.12 -13.87 -11.67
CA GLU A 251 31.71 -13.22 -10.43
C GLU A 251 30.28 -12.70 -10.51
N GLN A 252 29.58 -12.69 -9.38
CA GLN A 252 28.26 -12.07 -9.24
C GLN A 252 28.35 -10.54 -9.31
N LEU A 253 27.42 -9.93 -10.04
CA LEU A 253 27.17 -8.50 -10.05
C LEU A 253 25.69 -8.26 -9.72
N GLU A 254 25.42 -7.37 -8.76
CA GLU A 254 24.06 -6.97 -8.39
C GLU A 254 23.61 -5.75 -9.20
N ALA A 255 22.44 -5.86 -9.86
CA ALA A 255 21.76 -4.75 -10.52
C ALA A 255 20.37 -4.54 -9.90
N PRO A 256 19.77 -3.34 -9.97
CA PRO A 256 18.39 -3.15 -9.55
C PRO A 256 17.43 -3.97 -10.42
N ASP A 257 16.39 -4.56 -9.82
CA ASP A 257 15.36 -5.29 -10.56
C ASP A 257 14.29 -4.32 -11.11
N PRO A 258 14.19 -4.10 -12.43
CA PRO A 258 13.32 -3.07 -13.00
C PRO A 258 11.89 -3.61 -13.24
N TRP A 259 11.33 -4.39 -12.33
CA TRP A 259 10.03 -5.05 -12.54
C TRP A 259 8.86 -4.05 -12.66
N LEU A 260 9.04 -2.82 -12.18
CA LEU A 260 8.08 -1.71 -12.27
C LEU A 260 8.47 -0.60 -13.26
N ASP A 261 9.48 -0.81 -14.12
CA ASP A 261 9.83 0.16 -15.18
C ASP A 261 8.69 0.33 -16.19
N ARG A 262 7.84 -0.70 -16.32
CA ARG A 262 6.59 -0.68 -17.06
C ARG A 262 5.44 -0.75 -16.07
N GLU A 263 4.28 -0.25 -16.46
CA GLU A 263 3.06 -0.40 -15.66
C GLU A 263 2.79 -1.88 -15.37
N ASN A 264 2.60 -2.21 -14.10
CA ASN A 264 2.20 -3.54 -13.67
C ASN A 264 0.68 -3.70 -13.86
N PRO A 265 0.21 -4.56 -14.80
CA PRO A 265 -1.20 -4.65 -15.11
C PRO A 265 -2.03 -5.27 -13.96
N TRP A 266 -1.40 -5.94 -12.99
CA TRP A 266 -2.09 -6.66 -11.91
C TRP A 266 -2.45 -5.80 -10.71
N GLU A 267 -1.70 -4.74 -10.46
CA GLU A 267 -1.93 -3.90 -9.30
C GLU A 267 -3.05 -2.89 -9.54
N ILE A 268 -3.76 -2.56 -8.48
CA ILE A 268 -4.81 -1.55 -8.45
C ILE A 268 -4.42 -0.53 -7.41
N ALA A 269 -4.02 0.66 -7.88
CA ALA A 269 -3.74 1.78 -7.00
C ALA A 269 -5.01 2.20 -6.25
N ARG A 270 -4.92 2.26 -4.93
CA ARG A 270 -5.98 2.70 -4.03
C ARG A 270 -5.55 4.00 -3.38
N LEU A 271 -5.45 5.06 -4.18
CA LEU A 271 -5.03 6.40 -3.72
C LEU A 271 -6.00 6.97 -2.66
N ASP A 272 -7.22 6.46 -2.65
CA ASP A 272 -8.26 6.71 -1.65
C ASP A 272 -7.98 6.04 -0.29
N VAL A 273 -7.09 5.05 -0.25
CA VAL A 273 -6.67 4.33 0.95
C VAL A 273 -5.23 4.70 1.27
N THR A 274 -5.10 5.76 2.06
CA THR A 274 -3.83 6.34 2.45
C THR A 274 -3.82 6.58 3.96
N TYR A 275 -2.75 6.15 4.64
CA TYR A 275 -2.61 6.30 6.09
C TYR A 275 -1.37 7.11 6.47
N PRO A 276 -1.48 8.05 7.41
CA PRO A 276 -0.30 8.74 7.95
C PRO A 276 0.51 7.80 8.84
N ILE A 277 1.82 7.89 8.71
CA ILE A 277 2.80 7.12 9.47
C ILE A 277 3.80 8.12 10.04
N ARG A 278 4.06 8.02 11.35
CA ARG A 278 4.99 8.90 12.06
C ARG A 278 6.27 8.16 12.42
N PHE A 279 7.38 8.86 12.36
CA PHE A 279 8.67 8.45 12.89
C PHE A 279 9.24 9.55 13.78
N TYR A 280 10.12 9.18 14.70
CA TYR A 280 10.75 10.08 15.66
C TYR A 280 9.72 10.79 16.55
N GLY A 281 10.01 12.03 16.96
CA GLY A 281 9.11 12.85 17.75
C GLY A 281 9.29 12.64 19.25
N ARG A 282 8.30 13.07 20.02
CA ARG A 282 8.30 13.02 21.49
C ARG A 282 6.98 12.52 22.03
N VAL A 283 7.02 12.01 23.26
CA VAL A 283 5.86 11.43 23.92
C VAL A 283 5.56 12.21 25.19
N ASP A 284 4.39 12.83 25.23
CA ASP A 284 3.88 13.56 26.37
C ASP A 284 2.83 12.70 27.09
N SER A 285 3.15 12.17 28.27
CA SER A 285 2.24 11.32 29.05
C SER A 285 1.05 12.12 29.59
N ILE A 286 -0.14 11.54 29.52
CA ILE A 286 -1.34 12.15 30.10
C ILE A 286 -1.40 11.79 31.60
N PRO A 287 -1.48 12.78 32.52
CA PRO A 287 -1.53 12.50 33.95
C PRO A 287 -2.65 11.54 34.34
N ASN A 288 -2.36 10.61 35.25
CA ASN A 288 -3.30 9.60 35.77
C ASN A 288 -3.94 8.70 34.69
N SER A 289 -3.22 8.45 33.60
CA SER A 289 -3.68 7.59 32.50
C SER A 289 -2.53 6.76 31.93
N ASP A 290 -2.86 5.62 31.33
CA ASP A 290 -1.92 4.84 30.52
C ASP A 290 -1.64 5.49 29.14
N ARG A 291 -2.40 6.54 28.82
CA ARG A 291 -2.39 7.24 27.54
C ARG A 291 -1.25 8.24 27.43
N ALA A 292 -0.76 8.42 26.23
CA ALA A 292 0.20 9.47 25.90
C ALA A 292 -0.12 10.11 24.55
N VAL A 293 0.37 11.33 24.35
CA VAL A 293 0.34 12.02 23.06
C VAL A 293 1.71 11.89 22.43
N TRP A 294 1.80 11.13 21.34
CA TRP A 294 2.97 11.14 20.47
C TRP A 294 2.85 12.31 19.50
N SER A 295 3.86 13.18 19.40
CA SER A 295 3.82 14.37 18.54
C SER A 295 5.19 14.75 17.98
N GLY A 296 5.19 15.56 16.91
CA GLY A 296 6.40 15.97 16.18
C GLY A 296 7.00 14.84 15.36
N GLY A 297 8.28 14.99 14.99
CA GLY A 297 9.00 14.00 14.18
C GLY A 297 8.72 14.16 12.69
N MET A 298 8.95 13.07 11.95
CA MET A 298 8.72 12.98 10.50
C MET A 298 7.40 12.27 10.24
N GLU A 299 6.64 12.74 9.26
CA GLU A 299 5.41 12.09 8.80
C GLU A 299 5.51 11.72 7.33
N CYS A 300 5.03 10.54 6.99
CA CYS A 300 4.82 10.09 5.62
C CYS A 300 3.45 9.46 5.46
N LEU A 301 3.08 9.18 4.22
CA LEU A 301 1.86 8.52 3.82
C LEU A 301 2.19 7.10 3.34
N ALA A 302 1.37 6.14 3.74
CA ALA A 302 1.37 4.79 3.18
C ALA A 302 0.17 4.66 2.23
N GLU A 303 0.45 4.60 0.93
CA GLU A 303 -0.55 4.42 -0.14
C GLU A 303 -0.74 2.94 -0.46
N ALA A 304 -1.99 2.49 -0.57
CA ALA A 304 -2.30 1.09 -0.86
C ALA A 304 -2.28 0.77 -2.36
N TYR A 305 -1.76 -0.42 -2.67
CA TYR A 305 -1.85 -1.08 -3.97
C TYR A 305 -2.39 -2.50 -3.75
N ASP A 306 -3.54 -2.80 -4.34
CA ASP A 306 -4.19 -4.12 -4.24
C ASP A 306 -3.74 -5.03 -5.37
N THR A 307 -3.38 -6.28 -5.05
CA THR A 307 -3.08 -7.33 -6.03
C THR A 307 -4.05 -8.50 -5.80
N PRO A 308 -5.01 -8.73 -6.71
CA PRO A 308 -5.99 -9.81 -6.59
C PRO A 308 -5.32 -11.18 -6.77
N ILE A 309 -5.68 -12.14 -5.92
CA ILE A 309 -5.16 -13.51 -5.93
C ILE A 309 -6.32 -14.50 -6.14
N PRO A 310 -6.50 -15.04 -7.36
CA PRO A 310 -7.59 -15.99 -7.63
C PRO A 310 -7.35 -17.33 -6.93
N GLY A 311 -8.42 -17.95 -6.44
CA GLY A 311 -8.40 -19.33 -5.97
C GLY A 311 -8.74 -20.32 -7.09
N TYR A 312 -8.18 -21.54 -7.02
CA TYR A 312 -8.47 -22.59 -8.00
C TYR A 312 -9.91 -23.10 -7.88
N GLY A 313 -10.63 -23.13 -9.01
CA GLY A 313 -11.97 -23.75 -9.07
C GLY A 313 -13.02 -23.06 -8.19
N THR A 314 -12.79 -21.80 -7.82
CA THR A 314 -13.70 -21.00 -6.99
C THR A 314 -13.86 -19.59 -7.54
N LYS A 315 -14.96 -18.95 -7.14
CA LYS A 315 -15.21 -17.52 -7.35
C LYS A 315 -14.48 -16.63 -6.35
N ASN A 316 -13.88 -17.21 -5.30
CA ASN A 316 -13.20 -16.41 -4.29
C ASN A 316 -11.86 -15.87 -4.83
N CYS A 317 -11.64 -14.58 -4.61
CA CYS A 317 -10.41 -13.88 -4.95
C CYS A 317 -9.89 -13.22 -3.68
N ALA A 318 -8.76 -13.71 -3.18
CA ALA A 318 -8.06 -13.08 -2.06
C ALA A 318 -7.36 -11.80 -2.54
N ASN A 319 -6.76 -11.06 -1.61
CA ASN A 319 -6.05 -9.83 -1.94
C ASN A 319 -4.74 -9.75 -1.16
N ILE A 320 -3.66 -9.35 -1.83
CA ILE A 320 -2.46 -8.84 -1.19
C ILE A 320 -2.50 -7.32 -1.31
N ARG A 321 -2.47 -6.62 -0.17
CA ARG A 321 -2.35 -5.16 -0.13
C ARG A 321 -0.92 -4.77 0.19
N LEU A 322 -0.30 -4.03 -0.72
CA LEU A 322 1.07 -3.57 -0.63
C LEU A 322 1.09 -2.06 -0.36
N TRP A 323 1.98 -1.62 0.53
CA TRP A 323 2.12 -0.20 0.85
C TRP A 323 3.31 0.43 0.12
N SER A 324 3.07 1.60 -0.46
CA SER A 324 4.10 2.49 -1.01
C SER A 324 4.28 3.70 -0.09
N ALA A 325 5.52 4.05 0.24
CA ALA A 325 5.81 5.21 1.08
C ALA A 325 5.84 6.48 0.23
N LYS A 326 5.06 7.50 0.64
CA LYS A 326 4.99 8.80 -0.02
C LYS A 326 5.20 9.94 0.97
N PRO A 327 5.92 11.00 0.58
CA PRO A 327 6.03 12.19 1.43
C PRO A 327 4.69 12.90 1.55
N VAL A 328 4.39 13.49 2.71
CA VAL A 328 3.20 14.35 2.89
C VAL A 328 3.29 15.59 1.99
N GLN A 329 4.49 16.15 1.85
CA GLN A 329 4.80 17.26 0.94
C GLN A 329 6.04 16.88 0.12
N GLY A 330 5.85 16.62 -1.17
CA GLY A 330 6.89 16.06 -2.03
C GLY A 330 7.97 17.03 -2.52
N PHE A 331 7.76 18.34 -2.39
CA PHE A 331 8.66 19.34 -2.99
C PHE A 331 8.65 20.67 -2.21
N ASP A 332 9.83 21.15 -1.84
CA ASP A 332 10.01 22.49 -1.27
C ASP A 332 10.44 23.50 -2.35
N LEU A 333 9.45 24.26 -2.81
CA LEU A 333 9.63 25.31 -3.83
C LEU A 333 10.57 26.43 -3.37
N ASN A 334 10.67 26.71 -2.06
CA ASN A 334 11.55 27.76 -1.55
C ASN A 334 13.02 27.36 -1.69
N SER A 335 13.36 26.13 -1.28
CA SER A 335 14.72 25.57 -1.48
C SER A 335 15.09 25.50 -2.96
N PHE A 336 14.13 25.12 -3.82
CA PHE A 336 14.37 25.09 -5.27
C PHE A 336 14.64 26.48 -5.86
N ASN A 337 13.81 27.47 -5.52
CA ASN A 337 13.98 28.86 -5.99
C ASN A 337 15.27 29.50 -5.45
N ALA A 338 15.77 29.03 -4.30
CA ALA A 338 17.06 29.44 -3.74
C ALA A 338 18.26 28.72 -4.39
N GLY A 339 18.04 27.85 -5.38
CA GLY A 339 19.09 27.08 -6.07
C GLY A 339 19.59 25.86 -5.28
N ASN A 340 18.96 25.52 -4.16
CA ASN A 340 19.28 24.34 -3.35
C ASN A 340 18.40 23.14 -3.76
N TYR A 341 18.71 22.57 -4.92
CA TYR A 341 17.91 21.50 -5.52
C TYR A 341 17.91 20.21 -4.68
N GLU A 342 19.02 19.85 -4.06
CA GLU A 342 19.08 18.65 -3.20
C GLU A 342 18.17 18.76 -1.99
N ALA A 343 18.21 19.89 -1.28
CA ALA A 343 17.33 20.13 -0.13
C ALA A 343 15.85 20.14 -0.53
N SER A 344 15.53 20.58 -1.76
CA SER A 344 14.14 20.65 -2.23
C SER A 344 13.44 19.29 -2.33
N VAL A 345 14.21 18.19 -2.38
CA VAL A 345 13.71 16.80 -2.53
C VAL A 345 14.23 15.84 -1.45
N ALA A 346 15.10 16.28 -0.54
CA ALA A 346 15.77 15.40 0.43
C ALA A 346 14.79 14.63 1.32
N ALA A 347 13.80 15.32 1.90
CA ALA A 347 12.78 14.70 2.74
C ALA A 347 11.95 13.67 1.98
N SER A 348 11.62 13.97 0.72
CA SER A 348 10.93 13.04 -0.19
C SER A 348 11.75 11.80 -0.46
N SER A 349 13.04 11.96 -0.72
CA SER A 349 13.93 10.83 -0.97
C SER A 349 14.10 9.92 0.25
N GLU A 350 14.15 10.46 1.47
CA GLU A 350 14.23 9.65 2.69
C GLU A 350 12.98 8.77 2.86
N VAL A 351 11.80 9.34 2.63
CA VAL A 351 10.53 8.61 2.70
C VAL A 351 10.43 7.54 1.61
N GLU A 352 10.76 7.88 0.36
CA GLU A 352 10.69 6.93 -0.74
C GLU A 352 11.66 5.76 -0.57
N ASN A 353 12.83 5.98 0.05
CA ASN A 353 13.81 4.92 0.33
C ASN A 353 13.20 3.76 1.14
N ILE A 354 12.16 4.01 1.95
CA ILE A 354 11.48 2.98 2.74
C ILE A 354 10.97 1.86 1.83
N THR A 355 10.42 2.16 0.64
CA THR A 355 9.86 1.16 -0.27
C THR A 355 10.68 0.95 -1.54
N ARG A 356 11.99 1.29 -1.53
CA ARG A 356 12.84 1.07 -2.72
C ARG A 356 13.30 -0.37 -2.88
N VAL A 357 13.92 -0.95 -1.84
CA VAL A 357 14.61 -2.26 -1.91
C VAL A 357 14.22 -3.13 -0.71
N LEU A 358 14.05 -4.42 -0.94
CA LEU A 358 13.84 -5.45 0.08
C LEU A 358 15.16 -5.77 0.79
N TYR A 359 15.13 -5.84 2.13
CA TYR A 359 16.31 -6.10 2.98
C TYR A 359 17.52 -5.19 2.68
N PRO A 360 17.40 -3.87 2.95
CA PRO A 360 18.54 -2.98 2.83
C PRO A 360 19.69 -3.45 3.74
N ASN A 361 20.93 -3.30 3.26
CA ASN A 361 22.12 -3.72 4.00
C ASN A 361 22.18 -3.05 5.39
N ASP A 362 22.00 -3.84 6.44
CA ASP A 362 21.88 -3.40 7.83
C ASP A 362 23.17 -3.58 8.64
N ASN A 363 24.30 -3.77 7.97
CA ASN A 363 25.61 -3.75 8.63
C ASN A 363 25.96 -2.37 9.21
N MET A 364 25.38 -1.31 8.63
CA MET A 364 25.54 0.07 9.09
C MET A 364 24.30 0.56 9.85
N TYR A 365 24.48 1.56 10.73
CA TYR A 365 23.38 2.15 11.50
C TYR A 365 22.23 2.66 10.61
N ALA A 366 22.57 3.34 9.51
CA ALA A 366 21.59 3.84 8.55
C ALA A 366 20.71 2.72 7.94
N GLY A 367 21.31 1.56 7.68
CA GLY A 367 20.58 0.38 7.17
C GLY A 367 19.65 -0.23 8.22
N LYS A 368 20.11 -0.35 9.47
CA LYS A 368 19.28 -0.80 10.61
C LYS A 368 18.07 0.11 10.80
N LYS A 369 18.31 1.43 10.74
CA LYS A 369 17.28 2.46 10.82
C LYS A 369 16.25 2.30 9.70
N LEU A 370 16.71 2.19 8.45
CA LEU A 370 15.83 2.01 7.29
C LEU A 370 15.00 0.72 7.38
N ARG A 371 15.60 -0.39 7.80
CA ARG A 371 14.91 -1.67 8.00
C ARG A 371 13.84 -1.59 9.10
N MET A 372 14.10 -0.89 10.20
CA MET A 372 13.07 -0.64 11.21
C MET A 372 11.94 0.25 10.69
N MET A 373 12.28 1.28 9.90
CA MET A 373 11.28 2.16 9.27
C MET A 373 10.37 1.38 8.30
N GLN A 374 10.94 0.46 7.52
CA GLN A 374 10.20 -0.48 6.68
C GLN A 374 9.20 -1.32 7.48
N GLN A 375 9.69 -1.99 8.53
CA GLN A 375 8.84 -2.82 9.38
C GLN A 375 7.71 -2.00 10.00
N TYR A 376 8.02 -0.81 10.52
CA TYR A 376 7.02 0.02 11.17
C TYR A 376 5.97 0.61 10.22
N LEU A 377 6.40 1.17 9.08
CA LEU A 377 5.50 1.73 8.06
C LEU A 377 4.45 0.69 7.65
N TRP A 378 4.94 -0.50 7.34
CA TRP A 378 4.11 -1.62 6.93
C TRP A 378 3.10 -2.03 8.01
N VAL A 379 3.55 -2.29 9.24
CA VAL A 379 2.65 -2.78 10.30
C VAL A 379 1.64 -1.72 10.73
N SER A 380 2.04 -0.44 10.81
CA SER A 380 1.12 0.63 11.22
C SER A 380 0.05 0.86 10.15
N ALA A 381 0.43 0.97 8.87
CA ALA A 381 -0.54 1.13 7.78
C ALA A 381 -1.51 -0.05 7.71
N SER A 382 -1.00 -1.29 7.84
CA SER A 382 -1.83 -2.49 7.87
C SER A 382 -2.80 -2.52 9.04
N LEU A 383 -2.36 -2.16 10.26
CA LEU A 383 -3.24 -2.12 11.43
C LEU A 383 -4.31 -1.04 11.30
N GLN A 384 -3.95 0.16 10.84
CA GLN A 384 -4.93 1.22 10.59
C GLN A 384 -6.01 0.75 9.61
N ASP A 385 -5.65 0.06 8.51
CA ASP A 385 -6.64 -0.47 7.56
C ASP A 385 -7.50 -1.61 8.13
N ILE A 386 -6.90 -2.51 8.91
CA ILE A 386 -7.62 -3.60 9.58
C ILE A 386 -8.65 -3.03 10.57
N LEU A 387 -8.23 -2.08 11.42
CA LEU A 387 -9.06 -1.47 12.46
C LEU A 387 -10.15 -0.59 11.85
N ARG A 388 -9.86 0.19 10.81
CA ARG A 388 -10.88 0.91 10.03
C ARG A 388 -11.94 -0.04 9.46
N ARG A 389 -11.54 -1.23 9.02
CA ARG A 389 -12.49 -2.22 8.47
C ARG A 389 -13.35 -2.85 9.55
N PHE A 390 -12.80 -3.04 10.76
CA PHE A 390 -13.54 -3.51 11.91
C PHE A 390 -14.49 -2.44 12.46
N SER A 391 -14.06 -1.18 12.56
CA SER A 391 -14.89 -0.08 13.09
C SER A 391 -16.16 0.16 12.27
N LYS A 392 -16.14 -0.15 10.97
CA LYS A 392 -17.33 -0.17 10.10
C LYS A 392 -18.41 -1.18 10.52
N LEU A 393 -18.07 -2.17 11.34
CA LEU A 393 -19.06 -3.10 11.90
C LEU A 393 -19.88 -2.48 13.04
N ASP A 394 -19.46 -1.33 13.55
CA ASP A 394 -20.07 -0.64 14.70
C ASP A 394 -20.18 -1.55 15.94
N LEU A 395 -19.12 -2.34 16.18
CA LEU A 395 -19.01 -3.27 17.31
C LEU A 395 -18.02 -2.76 18.36
N SER A 396 -18.14 -3.30 19.57
CA SER A 396 -17.17 -3.01 20.64
C SER A 396 -15.78 -3.53 20.29
N TRP A 397 -14.73 -2.78 20.62
CA TRP A 397 -13.33 -3.23 20.49
C TRP A 397 -13.04 -4.55 21.22
N THR A 398 -13.82 -4.89 22.25
CA THR A 398 -13.69 -6.19 22.95
C THR A 398 -14.05 -7.39 22.07
N GLU A 399 -14.83 -7.18 21.01
CA GLU A 399 -15.19 -8.20 20.01
C GLU A 399 -14.18 -8.28 18.86
N LEU A 400 -13.16 -7.41 18.82
CA LEU A 400 -12.12 -7.44 17.78
C LEU A 400 -11.52 -8.85 17.56
N PRO A 401 -11.19 -9.65 18.61
CA PRO A 401 -10.64 -10.98 18.42
C PRO A 401 -11.60 -12.00 17.78
N ASP A 402 -12.90 -11.73 17.77
CA ASP A 402 -13.89 -12.60 17.14
C ASP A 402 -13.98 -12.34 15.63
N TYR A 403 -13.49 -11.20 15.15
CA TYR A 403 -13.53 -10.81 13.73
C TYR A 403 -12.15 -10.67 13.09
N VAL A 404 -11.08 -10.59 13.88
CA VAL A 404 -9.71 -10.34 13.40
C VAL A 404 -8.76 -11.39 13.94
N CYS A 405 -7.99 -12.00 13.02
CA CYS A 405 -6.83 -12.83 13.33
C CYS A 405 -5.64 -12.29 12.53
N ILE A 406 -4.53 -11.98 13.21
CA ILE A 406 -3.32 -11.46 12.59
C ILE A 406 -2.20 -12.49 12.76
N GLN A 407 -1.72 -13.01 11.64
CA GLN A 407 -0.60 -13.93 11.60
C GLN A 407 0.69 -13.18 11.32
N MET A 408 1.64 -13.26 12.24
CA MET A 408 2.99 -12.75 12.09
C MET A 408 3.87 -13.83 11.42
N ASN A 409 4.35 -13.53 10.22
CA ASN A 409 5.29 -14.38 9.48
C ASN A 409 6.74 -14.00 9.87
N ASP A 410 7.32 -14.78 10.77
CA ASP A 410 8.57 -14.46 11.46
C ASP A 410 8.48 -13.18 12.34
N THR A 411 9.63 -12.67 12.81
CA THR A 411 9.69 -11.54 13.75
C THR A 411 9.52 -10.17 13.10
N HIS A 412 9.64 -10.05 11.78
CA HIS A 412 9.54 -8.75 11.07
C HIS A 412 8.29 -7.92 11.43
N PRO A 413 7.07 -8.50 11.52
CA PRO A 413 5.87 -7.75 11.93
C PRO A 413 5.69 -7.56 13.44
N THR A 414 6.67 -7.89 14.29
CA THR A 414 6.47 -7.87 15.75
C THR A 414 6.07 -6.49 16.29
N LEU A 415 6.49 -5.41 15.62
CA LEU A 415 6.06 -4.04 15.96
C LEU A 415 4.54 -3.81 15.82
N ALA A 416 3.80 -4.70 15.16
CA ALA A 416 2.34 -4.68 15.15
C ALA A 416 1.74 -4.81 16.56
N ILE A 417 2.43 -5.51 17.48
CA ILE A 417 1.96 -5.69 18.86
C ILE A 417 1.93 -4.35 19.61
N PRO A 418 3.05 -3.62 19.78
CA PRO A 418 3.02 -2.33 20.47
C PRO A 418 2.23 -1.27 19.68
N GLU A 419 2.15 -1.36 18.35
CA GLU A 419 1.32 -0.43 17.57
C GLU A 419 -0.18 -0.65 17.81
N LEU A 420 -0.66 -1.89 17.86
CA LEU A 420 -2.06 -2.16 18.20
C LEU A 420 -2.38 -1.65 19.61
N MET A 421 -1.49 -1.92 20.57
CA MET A 421 -1.62 -1.39 21.94
C MET A 421 -1.66 0.14 21.94
N ARG A 422 -0.81 0.80 21.16
CA ARG A 422 -0.77 2.27 21.02
C ARG A 422 -2.11 2.80 20.51
N ILE A 423 -2.63 2.26 19.41
CA ILE A 423 -3.91 2.70 18.83
C ILE A 423 -5.04 2.50 19.84
N LEU A 424 -5.15 1.29 20.43
CA LEU A 424 -6.22 0.98 21.38
C LEU A 424 -6.19 1.89 22.62
N ILE A 425 -5.01 2.18 23.17
CA ILE A 425 -4.87 2.99 24.38
C ILE A 425 -4.96 4.49 24.05
N ASP A 426 -4.11 4.98 23.16
CA ASP A 426 -3.92 6.42 22.98
C ASP A 426 -5.07 7.05 22.18
N GLU A 427 -5.53 6.38 21.11
CA GLU A 427 -6.55 6.86 20.18
C GLU A 427 -7.96 6.40 20.58
N GLU A 428 -8.16 5.10 20.78
CA GLU A 428 -9.46 4.51 21.13
C GLU A 428 -9.78 4.57 22.63
N LYS A 429 -8.83 5.01 23.45
CA LYS A 429 -9.00 5.31 24.89
C LYS A 429 -9.35 4.10 25.76
N LEU A 430 -8.93 2.89 25.37
CA LEU A 430 -9.04 1.71 26.21
C LEU A 430 -8.01 1.76 27.35
N ASP A 431 -8.34 1.15 28.49
CA ASP A 431 -7.36 0.89 29.53
C ASP A 431 -6.35 -0.18 29.09
N TYR A 432 -5.15 -0.15 29.67
CA TYR A 432 -4.08 -1.06 29.28
C TYR A 432 -4.49 -2.54 29.39
N ASN A 433 -5.20 -2.94 30.45
CA ASN A 433 -5.53 -4.35 30.67
C ASN A 433 -6.51 -4.87 29.61
N THR A 434 -7.49 -4.06 29.22
CA THR A 434 -8.42 -4.41 28.15
C THR A 434 -7.71 -4.48 26.80
N ALA A 435 -6.91 -3.47 26.46
CA ALA A 435 -6.13 -3.46 25.23
C ALA A 435 -5.16 -4.65 25.13
N TRP A 436 -4.51 -5.02 26.24
CA TRP A 436 -3.58 -6.14 26.29
C TRP A 436 -4.29 -7.49 26.09
N LYS A 437 -5.45 -7.69 26.71
CA LYS A 437 -6.26 -8.90 26.51
C LYS A 437 -6.73 -9.06 25.07
N ILE A 438 -7.09 -7.96 24.41
CA ILE A 438 -7.45 -7.96 22.98
C ILE A 438 -6.22 -8.34 22.15
N THR A 439 -5.11 -7.64 22.35
CA THR A 439 -3.83 -7.87 21.66
C THR A 439 -3.39 -9.33 21.75
N GLN A 440 -3.45 -9.92 22.94
CA GLN A 440 -3.07 -11.32 23.15
C GLN A 440 -3.93 -12.32 22.38
N LYS A 441 -5.17 -11.98 22.05
CA LYS A 441 -6.12 -12.86 21.35
C LYS A 441 -6.16 -12.67 19.83
N VAL A 442 -5.62 -11.58 19.31
CA VAL A 442 -5.60 -11.33 17.85
C VAL A 442 -4.34 -11.85 17.17
N PHE A 443 -3.20 -11.91 17.87
CA PHE A 443 -1.91 -12.27 17.26
C PHE A 443 -1.54 -13.74 17.41
N ALA A 444 -1.12 -14.34 16.29
CA ALA A 444 -0.41 -15.61 16.23
C ALA A 444 0.98 -15.42 15.62
N TYR A 445 1.97 -16.17 16.10
CA TYR A 445 3.37 -16.06 15.68
C TYR A 445 3.88 -17.38 15.11
N THR A 446 4.50 -17.32 13.92
CA THR A 446 5.24 -18.44 13.32
C THR A 446 6.71 -18.08 13.25
N ASN A 447 7.54 -18.90 13.88
CA ASN A 447 9.00 -18.83 13.80
C ASN A 447 9.51 -19.79 12.70
N HIS A 448 10.49 -19.33 11.92
CA HIS A 448 11.17 -20.12 10.87
C HIS A 448 12.66 -20.30 11.10
N THR A 449 13.16 -19.91 12.28
CA THR A 449 14.59 -19.83 12.57
C THR A 449 14.93 -20.63 13.82
N VAL A 450 15.81 -21.62 13.66
CA VAL A 450 16.34 -22.42 14.78
C VAL A 450 17.57 -21.80 15.44
N LEU A 451 18.31 -20.96 14.71
CA LEU A 451 19.56 -20.35 15.16
C LEU A 451 19.28 -19.13 16.04
N PRO A 452 19.65 -19.16 17.33
CA PRO A 452 19.40 -18.03 18.23
C PRO A 452 20.00 -16.70 17.76
N GLU A 453 21.14 -16.76 17.04
CA GLU A 453 21.84 -15.61 16.47
C GLU A 453 21.09 -14.93 15.33
N ALA A 454 20.17 -15.63 14.66
CA ALA A 454 19.34 -15.10 13.59
C ALA A 454 18.00 -14.53 14.11
N LEU A 455 17.72 -14.66 15.41
CA LEU A 455 16.56 -14.01 16.03
C LEU A 455 16.76 -12.50 16.08
N GLU A 456 15.80 -11.77 15.52
CA GLU A 456 15.89 -10.33 15.41
C GLU A 456 15.91 -9.65 16.80
N ARG A 457 16.90 -8.77 16.96
CA ARG A 457 17.04 -7.88 18.12
C ARG A 457 17.42 -6.49 17.67
N TRP A 458 16.82 -5.50 18.30
CA TRP A 458 17.02 -4.09 17.97
C TRP A 458 17.69 -3.38 19.13
N GLN A 459 18.68 -2.52 18.83
CA GLN A 459 19.27 -1.67 19.84
C GLN A 459 18.19 -0.76 20.43
N LEU A 460 18.20 -0.64 21.76
CA LEU A 460 17.16 0.08 22.46
C LEU A 460 17.10 1.55 22.04
N ASP A 461 18.27 2.18 21.92
CA ASP A 461 18.42 3.59 21.54
C ASP A 461 17.84 3.87 20.15
N LEU A 462 17.91 2.91 19.22
CA LEU A 462 17.31 3.05 17.89
C LEU A 462 15.78 3.07 17.96
N ILE A 463 15.18 2.20 18.79
CA ILE A 463 13.73 2.20 19.02
C ILE A 463 13.33 3.48 19.76
N GLU A 464 14.13 3.94 20.73
CA GLU A 464 13.86 5.17 21.45
C GLU A 464 13.85 6.39 20.52
N GLU A 465 14.83 6.47 19.60
CA GLU A 465 14.92 7.54 18.60
C GLU A 465 13.74 7.51 17.64
N LEU A 466 13.42 6.34 17.06
CA LEU A 466 12.42 6.22 15.99
C LEU A 466 10.97 6.09 16.50
N LEU A 467 10.75 5.34 17.57
CA LEU A 467 9.46 4.85 18.04
C LEU A 467 9.34 4.98 19.57
N PRO A 468 9.48 6.19 20.13
CA PRO A 468 9.59 6.40 21.58
C PRO A 468 8.35 5.89 22.34
N ARG A 469 7.15 5.99 21.75
CA ARG A 469 5.92 5.51 22.37
C ARG A 469 5.88 3.98 22.43
N HIS A 470 6.31 3.31 21.37
CA HIS A 470 6.37 1.85 21.30
C HIS A 470 7.34 1.30 22.32
N LEU A 471 8.48 1.96 22.54
CA LEU A 471 9.43 1.56 23.58
C LEU A 471 8.79 1.61 24.98
N GLN A 472 8.04 2.66 25.32
CA GLN A 472 7.31 2.73 26.59
C GLN A 472 6.32 1.56 26.76
N ILE A 473 5.58 1.22 25.70
CA ILE A 473 4.65 0.10 25.70
C ILE A 473 5.39 -1.24 25.86
N ILE A 474 6.51 -1.44 25.14
CA ILE A 474 7.34 -2.64 25.25
C ILE A 474 7.88 -2.82 26.67
N TYR A 475 8.36 -1.73 27.30
CA TYR A 475 8.78 -1.76 28.70
C TYR A 475 7.65 -2.14 29.64
N ARG A 476 6.44 -1.62 29.42
CA ARG A 476 5.28 -1.97 30.23
C ARG A 476 4.91 -3.45 30.08
N ILE A 477 4.89 -3.97 28.85
CA ILE A 477 4.66 -5.39 28.57
C ILE A 477 5.71 -6.25 29.29
N ASN A 478 6.99 -5.87 29.19
CA ASN A 478 8.08 -6.59 29.84
C ASN A 478 7.93 -6.60 31.38
N PHE A 479 7.61 -5.45 31.97
CA PHE A 479 7.41 -5.32 33.41
C PHE A 479 6.32 -6.26 33.93
N GLU A 480 5.16 -6.27 33.29
CA GLU A 480 4.06 -7.15 33.69
C GLU A 480 4.39 -8.62 33.48
N PHE A 481 5.03 -8.95 32.35
CA PHE A 481 5.46 -10.32 32.08
C PHE A 481 6.47 -10.83 33.11
N LEU A 482 7.48 -10.03 33.45
CA LEU A 482 8.45 -10.41 34.48
C LEU A 482 7.82 -10.54 35.86
N GLY A 483 6.78 -9.74 36.16
CA GLY A 483 5.95 -9.93 37.35
C GLY A 483 5.26 -11.31 37.39
N LEU A 484 4.77 -11.81 36.25
CA LEU A 484 4.22 -13.17 36.14
C LEU A 484 5.30 -14.24 36.32
N VAL A 485 6.47 -14.05 35.71
CA VAL A 485 7.61 -14.97 35.84
C VAL A 485 8.07 -15.06 37.31
N ALA A 486 8.23 -13.92 37.98
CA ALA A 486 8.64 -13.87 39.39
C ALA A 486 7.62 -14.53 40.32
N LYS A 487 6.32 -14.37 40.06
CA LYS A 487 5.24 -15.06 40.81
C LYS A 487 5.25 -16.56 40.58
N ARG A 488 5.56 -17.01 39.36
CA ARG A 488 5.56 -18.43 38.98
C ARG A 488 6.82 -19.16 39.45
N TRP A 489 7.97 -18.50 39.46
CA TRP A 489 9.26 -19.01 39.93
C TRP A 489 9.92 -18.03 40.91
N PRO A 490 9.45 -17.96 42.16
CA PRO A 490 10.01 -17.05 43.15
C PRO A 490 11.50 -17.28 43.40
N GLY A 491 12.30 -16.22 43.36
CA GLY A 491 13.75 -16.25 43.64
C GLY A 491 14.66 -16.64 42.47
N ASP A 492 14.14 -17.11 41.34
CA ASP A 492 14.94 -17.47 40.15
C ASP A 492 15.25 -16.23 39.29
N MET A 493 16.19 -15.41 39.77
CA MET A 493 16.60 -14.16 39.11
C MET A 493 17.26 -14.40 37.75
N ASP A 494 17.96 -15.52 37.57
CA ASP A 494 18.58 -15.85 36.29
C ASP A 494 17.54 -16.20 35.23
N ARG A 495 16.44 -16.84 35.62
CA ARG A 495 15.30 -17.07 34.71
C ARG A 495 14.63 -15.77 34.30
N ILE A 496 14.43 -14.84 35.24
CA ILE A 496 13.90 -13.50 34.93
C ILE A 496 14.77 -12.83 33.86
N ARG A 497 16.10 -12.83 34.04
CA ARG A 497 17.05 -12.27 33.05
C ARG A 497 16.94 -12.96 31.69
N ARG A 498 16.93 -14.29 31.66
CA ARG A 498 16.85 -15.07 30.41
C ARG A 498 15.52 -14.87 29.68
N MET A 499 14.41 -14.70 30.40
CA MET A 499 13.07 -14.60 29.80
C MET A 499 12.63 -13.18 29.46
N SER A 500 13.29 -12.14 29.99
CA SER A 500 12.97 -10.74 29.69
C SER A 500 12.87 -10.47 28.19
N ILE A 501 12.03 -9.52 27.79
CA ILE A 501 12.00 -9.00 26.42
C ILE A 501 13.19 -8.08 26.19
N ILE A 502 13.61 -7.37 27.24
CA ILE A 502 14.80 -6.52 27.23
C ILE A 502 16.03 -7.37 27.57
N GLU A 503 17.04 -7.31 26.72
CA GLU A 503 18.38 -7.84 26.97
C GLU A 503 19.23 -6.71 27.57
N GLU A 504 19.64 -6.90 28.82
CA GLU A 504 20.52 -5.96 29.53
C GLU A 504 21.98 -6.13 29.05
N GLY A 505 22.69 -5.01 28.90
CA GLY A 505 24.06 -4.98 28.39
C GLY A 505 24.49 -3.58 27.96
N SER A 506 25.66 -3.48 27.32
CA SER A 506 26.15 -2.25 26.70
C SER A 506 26.54 -2.56 25.25
N PRO A 507 25.64 -2.35 24.26
CA PRO A 507 24.31 -1.72 24.37
C PRO A 507 23.19 -2.68 24.82
N LYS A 508 22.03 -2.13 25.16
CA LYS A 508 20.79 -2.89 25.44
C LYS A 508 20.04 -3.24 24.16
N TYR A 509 19.27 -4.33 24.18
CA TYR A 509 18.47 -4.76 23.04
C TYR A 509 17.04 -5.12 23.41
N VAL A 510 16.11 -4.92 22.47
CA VAL A 510 14.77 -5.51 22.49
C VAL A 510 14.78 -6.79 21.67
N ARG A 511 14.40 -7.91 22.29
CA ARG A 511 14.36 -9.24 21.67
C ARG A 511 12.98 -9.48 21.04
N MET A 512 12.88 -9.38 19.72
CA MET A 512 11.58 -9.36 19.03
C MET A 512 10.85 -10.70 19.11
N ALA A 513 11.57 -11.82 18.99
CA ALA A 513 10.98 -13.15 19.17
C ALA A 513 10.33 -13.33 20.56
N TYR A 514 10.92 -12.74 21.60
CA TYR A 514 10.41 -12.83 22.97
C TYR A 514 9.14 -12.00 23.11
N LEU A 515 9.13 -10.78 22.56
CA LEU A 515 7.94 -9.94 22.47
C LEU A 515 6.80 -10.65 21.73
N ALA A 516 7.09 -11.28 20.59
CA ALA A 516 6.11 -12.05 19.83
C ALA A 516 5.53 -13.23 20.62
N ILE A 517 6.38 -14.00 21.32
CA ILE A 517 5.99 -15.16 22.14
C ILE A 517 5.08 -14.75 23.30
N VAL A 518 5.44 -13.69 24.02
CA VAL A 518 4.68 -13.19 25.19
C VAL A 518 3.30 -12.66 24.78
N SER A 519 3.20 -12.11 23.58
CA SER A 519 2.02 -11.39 23.10
C SER A 519 1.07 -12.24 22.25
N SER A 520 1.43 -13.46 21.87
CA SER A 520 0.63 -14.28 20.94
C SER A 520 -0.12 -15.42 21.63
N PHE A 521 -1.40 -15.60 21.29
CA PHE A 521 -2.21 -16.73 21.81
C PHE A 521 -1.73 -18.08 21.27
N LYS A 522 -1.16 -18.10 20.05
CA LYS A 522 -0.61 -19.31 19.42
C LYS A 522 0.80 -19.04 18.91
N ARG A 523 1.66 -20.04 19.10
CA ARG A 523 3.07 -20.07 18.67
C ARG A 523 3.29 -21.35 17.88
N LEU A 524 3.81 -21.20 16.67
CA LEU A 524 4.16 -22.30 15.79
C LEU A 524 5.64 -22.16 15.44
N CYS A 525 6.36 -23.27 15.45
CA CYS A 525 7.73 -23.32 14.96
C CYS A 525 7.73 -24.24 13.74
N ARG A 526 8.22 -23.73 12.62
CA ARG A 526 8.44 -24.51 11.40
C ARG A 526 9.94 -24.68 11.26
N VAL A 527 10.42 -25.84 11.69
CA VAL A 527 11.80 -26.29 11.51
C VAL A 527 11.86 -27.24 10.33
#